data_AF-A0AAD5BEV3-F1
#
_entry.id   AF-A0AAD5BEV3-F1
#
_cell.length_a   1.000
_cell.length_b   1.000
_cell.length_c   1.000
_cell.angle_alpha   90.00
_cell.angle_beta   90.00
_cell.angle_gamma   90.00
#
_symmetry.space_group_name_H-M   'P 1'
#
loop_
_entity.id
_entity.type
_entity.pdbx_description
1 polymer ?
#
loop_
_entity_poly.entity_id
_entity_poly.type
_entity_poly.pdbx_seq_one_letter_code
_entity_poly.pdbx_strand_id
1 'polypeptide(L)'
;MDLDDDLWLQILQAGLESNNYPIVKEVYTRHIMAGFSNAKITLEEAVLSLISQSNKIFESMTSSLLMRVLHVLAMHGDTSLTMDLIESHFFHKVVAGGSALNKELCVRIIESHCYSTANGGTSFEEILDLIDVFAMKEVEGGIVSTDLFQAMNHKFANYKLSAGEAESLDSKVVKPKDRGGVLSLAKAATLYDFAVHSMEYAQRLHPRTQAIFIDCLLNYVATYLNHTGVVQTLSALHYANTSVVKELGTSSFNSILYSLSKSSSKRCALHYLKYMKSVGIKPSSQMYSWMIKCAMREHYEQPVLFFLWHYFQDHATLQGTMKQTVQDLPNRGLVGNFKTQLGNNNDALFDSLGIELNENCITAKSGPLTHSKYYETYDLHDLAKLETIFPVT
;
A
#
# COMPACT_ATOMS: atom_id res chain seq x y z
N MET A 1 -37.16 -16.35 21.60
CA MET A 1 -37.50 -14.99 22.06
C MET A 1 -37.49 -14.17 20.79
N ASP A 2 -38.67 -13.87 20.25
CA ASP A 2 -38.76 -13.16 18.98
C ASP A 2 -38.54 -11.68 19.27
N LEU A 3 -37.39 -11.19 18.85
CA LEU A 3 -37.04 -9.76 18.88
C LEU A 3 -37.76 -9.08 17.71
N ASP A 4 -38.25 -7.87 17.96
CA ASP A 4 -38.87 -7.02 16.94
C ASP A 4 -37.84 -6.60 15.86
N ASP A 5 -38.32 -6.35 14.64
CA ASP A 5 -37.49 -6.03 13.47
C ASP A 5 -36.69 -4.73 13.70
N ASP A 6 -37.31 -3.73 14.34
CA ASP A 6 -36.65 -2.47 14.70
C ASP A 6 -35.51 -2.69 15.70
N LEU A 7 -35.67 -3.63 16.63
CA LEU A 7 -34.64 -3.96 17.61
C LEU A 7 -33.48 -4.71 16.96
N TRP A 8 -33.76 -5.62 16.02
CA TRP A 8 -32.74 -6.28 15.21
C TRP A 8 -31.91 -5.29 14.39
N LEU A 9 -32.55 -4.30 13.76
CA LEU A 9 -31.87 -3.25 13.00
C LEU A 9 -31.01 -2.36 13.90
N GLN A 10 -31.48 -2.01 15.10
CA GLN A 10 -30.67 -1.26 16.08
C GLN A 10 -29.44 -2.05 16.54
N ILE A 11 -29.61 -3.35 16.80
CA ILE A 11 -28.50 -4.24 17.16
C ILE A 11 -27.50 -4.35 16.00
N LEU A 12 -28.00 -4.50 14.77
CA LEU A 12 -27.14 -4.52 13.58
C LEU A 12 -26.35 -3.23 13.46
N GLN A 13 -27.01 -2.08 13.61
CA GLN A 13 -26.36 -0.79 13.48
C GLN A 13 -25.28 -0.58 14.55
N ALA A 14 -25.56 -0.94 15.80
CA ALA A 14 -24.57 -0.93 16.87
C ALA A 14 -23.39 -1.89 16.57
N GLY A 15 -23.67 -3.07 16.03
CA GLY A 15 -22.65 -4.03 15.59
C GLY A 15 -21.78 -3.51 14.45
N LEU A 16 -22.38 -2.86 13.45
CA LEU A 16 -21.68 -2.26 12.31
C LEU A 16 -20.86 -1.03 12.72
N GLU A 17 -21.36 -0.20 13.65
CA GLU A 17 -20.63 0.98 14.16
C GLU A 17 -19.43 0.59 15.01
N SER A 18 -19.53 -0.51 15.77
CA SER A 18 -18.44 -1.05 16.59
C SER A 18 -17.54 -2.05 15.85
N ASN A 19 -17.83 -2.35 14.57
CA ASN A 19 -17.18 -3.41 13.79
C ASN A 19 -17.15 -4.76 14.55
N ASN A 20 -18.25 -5.12 15.22
CA ASN A 20 -18.36 -6.29 16.06
C ASN A 20 -18.89 -7.51 15.27
N TYR A 21 -17.96 -8.37 14.84
CA TYR A 21 -18.30 -9.55 14.03
C TYR A 21 -19.31 -10.50 14.67
N PRO A 22 -19.20 -10.93 15.95
CA PRO A 22 -20.19 -11.81 16.56
C PRO A 22 -21.62 -11.28 16.46
N ILE A 23 -21.82 -9.98 16.73
CA ILE A 23 -23.14 -9.36 16.62
C ILE A 23 -23.62 -9.37 15.16
N VAL A 24 -22.79 -8.90 14.24
CA VAL A 24 -23.16 -8.80 12.82
C VAL A 24 -23.46 -10.17 12.22
N LYS A 25 -22.66 -11.19 12.56
CA LYS A 25 -22.88 -12.59 12.14
C LYS A 25 -24.20 -13.14 12.67
N GLU A 26 -24.49 -12.89 13.94
CA GLU A 26 -25.71 -13.38 14.57
C GLU A 26 -26.96 -12.76 13.93
N VAL A 27 -26.96 -11.44 13.72
CA VAL A 27 -28.05 -10.76 13.02
C VAL A 27 -28.15 -11.24 11.58
N TYR A 28 -27.03 -11.40 10.88
CA TYR A 28 -27.03 -11.87 9.50
C TYR A 28 -27.65 -13.26 9.37
N THR A 29 -27.20 -14.21 10.19
CA THR A 29 -27.63 -15.61 10.10
C THR A 29 -29.05 -15.83 10.63
N ARG A 30 -29.42 -15.20 11.75
CA ARG A 30 -30.71 -15.46 12.42
C ARG A 30 -31.84 -14.54 12.00
N HIS A 31 -31.54 -13.38 11.42
CA HIS A 31 -32.55 -12.39 11.08
C HIS A 31 -32.58 -12.10 9.57
N ILE A 32 -31.44 -11.72 8.97
CA ILE A 32 -31.40 -11.39 7.53
C ILE A 32 -31.59 -12.64 6.67
N MET A 33 -30.94 -13.74 7.04
CA MET A 33 -31.04 -15.02 6.35
C MET A 33 -32.07 -15.97 6.97
N ALA A 34 -32.95 -15.46 7.83
CA ALA A 34 -34.02 -16.26 8.43
C ALA A 34 -34.89 -16.87 7.32
N GLY A 35 -35.11 -18.19 7.38
CA GLY A 35 -35.90 -18.92 6.39
C GLY A 35 -35.11 -19.49 5.20
N PHE A 36 -33.82 -19.18 5.07
CA PHE A 36 -32.93 -19.81 4.08
C PHE A 36 -32.07 -20.88 4.74
N SER A 37 -31.97 -22.05 4.10
CA SER A 37 -31.15 -23.14 4.63
C SER A 37 -29.66 -22.76 4.60
N ASN A 38 -28.96 -22.96 5.73
CA ASN A 38 -27.53 -22.65 5.90
C ASN A 38 -27.12 -21.19 5.59
N ALA A 39 -28.02 -20.22 5.71
CA ALA A 39 -27.76 -18.82 5.39
C ALA A 39 -27.31 -18.57 3.93
N LYS A 40 -27.77 -19.41 3.01
CA LYS A 40 -27.48 -19.33 1.57
C LYS A 40 -28.79 -19.32 0.77
N ILE A 41 -28.87 -18.42 -0.20
CA ILE A 41 -29.93 -18.45 -1.21
C ILE A 41 -29.42 -19.33 -2.36
N THR A 42 -30.14 -20.41 -2.65
CA THR A 42 -29.81 -21.27 -3.78
C THR A 42 -30.24 -20.61 -5.10
N LEU A 43 -29.55 -20.98 -6.20
CA LEU A 43 -29.91 -20.50 -7.53
C LEU A 43 -31.38 -20.81 -7.88
N GLU A 44 -31.88 -21.94 -7.39
CA GLU A 44 -33.26 -22.40 -7.58
C GLU A 44 -34.27 -21.50 -6.85
N GLU A 45 -34.02 -21.16 -5.58
CA GLU A 45 -34.85 -20.22 -4.80
C GLU A 45 -34.87 -18.82 -5.43
N ALA A 46 -33.75 -18.41 -6.02
CA ALA A 46 -33.62 -17.12 -6.68
C ALA A 46 -34.31 -17.03 -8.04
N VAL A 47 -34.17 -18.06 -8.88
CA VAL A 47 -34.80 -18.12 -10.20
C VAL A 47 -36.32 -18.27 -10.10
N LEU A 48 -36.81 -18.95 -9.07
CA LEU A 48 -38.24 -19.17 -8.86
C LEU A 48 -38.98 -17.99 -8.21
N SER A 49 -38.31 -16.84 -8.00
CA SER A 49 -38.89 -15.66 -7.32
C SER A 49 -39.41 -15.96 -5.90
N LEU A 50 -38.95 -17.05 -5.27
CA LEU A 50 -39.39 -17.47 -3.94
C LEU A 50 -38.81 -16.55 -2.84
N ILE A 51 -37.76 -15.79 -3.16
CA ILE A 51 -37.13 -14.80 -2.27
C ILE A 51 -38.15 -13.78 -1.75
N SER A 52 -39.02 -13.25 -2.61
CA SER A 52 -40.05 -12.27 -2.24
C SER A 52 -41.12 -12.84 -1.31
N GLN A 53 -41.30 -14.16 -1.34
CA GLN A 53 -42.27 -14.87 -0.50
C GLN A 53 -41.66 -15.33 0.83
N SER A 54 -40.34 -15.52 0.91
CA SER A 54 -39.69 -16.09 2.08
C SER A 54 -39.23 -15.06 3.11
N ASN A 55 -38.82 -13.84 2.72
CA ASN A 55 -38.32 -12.87 3.70
C ASN A 55 -38.49 -11.38 3.29
N LYS A 56 -39.48 -10.69 3.87
CA LYS A 56 -39.75 -9.25 3.62
C LYS A 56 -38.61 -8.32 4.05
N ILE A 57 -37.80 -8.74 5.03
CA ILE A 57 -36.68 -7.97 5.56
C ILE A 57 -35.50 -8.00 4.58
N PHE A 58 -35.35 -9.10 3.85
CA PHE A 58 -34.33 -9.25 2.82
C PHE A 58 -34.51 -8.25 1.66
N GLU A 59 -35.75 -7.91 1.30
CA GLU A 59 -36.06 -6.90 0.27
C GLU A 59 -35.95 -5.45 0.78
N SER A 60 -36.19 -5.20 2.08
CA SER A 60 -36.16 -3.86 2.65
C SER A 60 -34.74 -3.33 2.91
N MET A 61 -33.72 -4.20 2.85
CA MET A 61 -32.34 -3.81 3.06
C MET A 61 -31.77 -3.02 1.88
N THR A 62 -31.21 -1.85 2.18
CA THR A 62 -30.48 -1.05 1.21
C THR A 62 -29.15 -1.71 0.86
N SER A 63 -28.70 -1.55 -0.40
CA SER A 63 -27.41 -2.08 -0.83
C SER A 63 -26.23 -1.50 -0.02
N SER A 64 -26.35 -0.28 0.52
CA SER A 64 -25.34 0.30 1.41
C SER A 64 -25.23 -0.43 2.76
N LEU A 65 -26.34 -0.86 3.35
CA LEU A 65 -26.33 -1.62 4.60
C LEU A 65 -25.67 -3.00 4.40
N LEU A 66 -26.01 -3.69 3.31
CA LEU A 66 -25.43 -4.99 2.99
C LEU A 66 -23.94 -4.91 2.65
N MET A 67 -23.49 -3.83 2.00
CA MET A 67 -22.06 -3.57 1.82
C MET A 67 -21.33 -3.34 3.14
N ARG A 68 -21.97 -2.72 4.14
CA ARG A 68 -21.40 -2.59 5.49
C ARG A 68 -21.32 -3.94 6.21
N VAL A 69 -22.35 -4.79 6.08
CA VAL A 69 -22.30 -6.17 6.60
C VAL A 69 -21.15 -6.95 5.95
N LEU A 70 -21.07 -6.89 4.62
CA LEU A 70 -20.02 -7.53 3.83
C LEU A 70 -18.63 -7.06 4.27
N HIS A 71 -18.46 -5.75 4.51
CA HIS A 71 -17.21 -5.19 5.01
C HIS A 71 -16.81 -5.80 6.36
N VAL A 72 -17.74 -5.91 7.33
CA VAL A 72 -17.43 -6.51 8.65
C VAL A 72 -17.05 -7.99 8.50
N LEU A 73 -17.77 -8.76 7.67
CA LEU A 73 -17.46 -10.17 7.43
C LEU A 73 -16.07 -10.34 6.79
N ALA A 74 -15.76 -9.55 5.75
CA ALA A 74 -14.48 -9.59 5.06
C ALA A 74 -13.31 -9.18 5.97
N MET A 75 -13.46 -8.12 6.77
CA MET A 75 -12.43 -7.65 7.71
C MET A 75 -12.09 -8.67 8.80
N HIS A 76 -13.00 -9.60 9.10
CA HIS A 76 -12.78 -10.68 10.06
C HIS A 76 -12.38 -12.00 9.40
N GLY A 77 -12.16 -12.01 8.08
CA GLY A 77 -11.66 -13.17 7.35
C GLY A 77 -12.66 -14.30 7.16
N ASP A 78 -13.97 -14.03 7.27
CA ASP A 78 -15.02 -15.02 7.05
C ASP A 78 -15.30 -15.16 5.54
N THR A 79 -14.48 -15.95 4.86
CA THR A 79 -14.57 -16.17 3.41
C THR A 79 -15.90 -16.81 3.01
N SER A 80 -16.43 -17.75 3.82
CA SER A 80 -17.68 -18.45 3.51
C SER A 80 -18.86 -17.48 3.50
N LEU A 81 -19.10 -16.76 4.60
CA LEU A 81 -20.24 -15.84 4.67
C LEU A 81 -20.08 -14.64 3.74
N THR A 82 -18.83 -14.21 3.47
CA THR A 82 -18.56 -13.16 2.47
C THR A 82 -19.01 -13.63 1.09
N MET A 83 -18.60 -14.84 0.67
CA MET A 83 -19.00 -15.39 -0.63
C MET A 83 -20.50 -15.67 -0.71
N ASP A 84 -21.08 -16.28 0.33
CA ASP A 84 -22.51 -16.59 0.36
C ASP A 84 -23.37 -15.32 0.29
N LEU A 85 -22.98 -14.23 0.95
CA LEU A 85 -23.66 -12.93 0.85
C LEU A 85 -23.55 -12.33 -0.57
N ILE A 86 -22.37 -12.41 -1.18
CA ILE A 86 -22.16 -11.92 -2.55
C ILE A 86 -23.02 -12.70 -3.54
N GLU A 87 -22.99 -14.03 -3.43
CA GLU A 87 -23.80 -14.92 -4.28
C GLU A 87 -25.30 -14.67 -4.11
N SER A 88 -25.74 -14.60 -2.86
CA SER A 88 -27.16 -14.50 -2.52
C SER A 88 -27.75 -13.11 -2.79
N HIS A 89 -26.98 -12.03 -2.70
CA HIS A 89 -27.56 -10.68 -2.83
C HIS A 89 -27.13 -9.93 -4.09
N PHE A 90 -25.89 -10.15 -4.54
CA PHE A 90 -25.33 -9.37 -5.64
C PHE A 90 -25.39 -10.13 -6.96
N PHE A 91 -25.20 -11.46 -6.98
CA PHE A 91 -25.34 -12.23 -8.22
C PHE A 91 -26.78 -12.45 -8.68
N HIS A 92 -27.77 -12.51 -7.80
CA HIS A 92 -29.18 -12.63 -8.24
C HIS A 92 -29.69 -11.38 -8.96
N LYS A 93 -29.15 -10.18 -8.67
CA LYS A 93 -29.46 -8.96 -9.43
C LYS A 93 -28.91 -8.98 -10.87
N VAL A 94 -27.97 -9.86 -11.16
CA VAL A 94 -27.36 -10.07 -12.49
C VAL A 94 -28.30 -10.85 -13.38
N VAL A 95 -28.98 -11.85 -12.81
CA VAL A 95 -30.08 -12.58 -13.47
C VAL A 95 -31.24 -11.63 -13.82
N ALA A 96 -31.40 -10.55 -13.05
CA ALA A 96 -32.34 -9.46 -13.33
C ALA A 96 -31.79 -8.34 -14.26
N GLY A 97 -30.62 -8.53 -14.88
CA GLY A 97 -30.04 -7.59 -15.87
C GLY A 97 -28.98 -6.62 -15.36
N GLY A 98 -28.49 -6.76 -14.12
CA GLY A 98 -27.39 -5.96 -13.56
C GLY A 98 -25.96 -6.46 -13.90
N SER A 99 -24.93 -5.63 -13.65
CA SER A 99 -23.53 -6.04 -13.81
C SER A 99 -23.09 -7.08 -12.77
N ALA A 100 -22.38 -8.12 -13.19
CA ALA A 100 -22.07 -9.29 -12.36
C ALA A 100 -21.23 -9.02 -11.11
N LEU A 101 -20.15 -8.25 -11.25
CA LEU A 101 -19.20 -7.99 -10.19
C LEU A 101 -18.71 -6.55 -10.36
N ASN A 102 -18.80 -5.74 -9.30
CA ASN A 102 -18.20 -4.41 -9.28
C ASN A 102 -16.87 -4.45 -8.52
N LYS A 103 -16.06 -3.40 -8.67
CA LYS A 103 -14.75 -3.27 -8.03
C LYS A 103 -14.81 -3.50 -6.52
N GLU A 104 -15.81 -2.94 -5.84
CA GLU A 104 -15.92 -3.01 -4.38
C GLU A 104 -16.14 -4.45 -3.89
N LEU A 105 -16.98 -5.22 -4.59
CA LEU A 105 -17.20 -6.64 -4.29
C LEU A 105 -15.92 -7.46 -4.47
N CYS A 106 -15.16 -7.23 -5.56
CA CYS A 106 -13.88 -7.92 -5.76
C CYS A 106 -12.89 -7.64 -4.61
N VAL A 107 -12.83 -6.38 -4.16
CA VAL A 107 -11.96 -5.98 -3.04
C VAL A 107 -12.39 -6.69 -1.75
N ARG A 108 -13.70 -6.77 -1.45
CA ARG A 108 -14.19 -7.50 -0.26
C ARG A 108 -13.85 -8.99 -0.29
N ILE A 109 -13.91 -9.62 -1.47
CA ILE A 109 -13.49 -11.01 -1.62
C ILE A 109 -12.00 -11.15 -1.26
N ILE A 110 -11.12 -10.38 -1.91
CA ILE A 110 -9.67 -10.43 -1.64
C ILE A 110 -9.38 -10.12 -0.16
N GLU A 111 -10.03 -9.11 0.42
CA GLU A 111 -9.90 -8.77 1.84
C GLU A 111 -10.21 -9.97 2.75
N SER A 112 -11.34 -10.65 2.53
CA SER A 112 -11.72 -11.83 3.33
C SER A 112 -10.65 -12.92 3.30
N HIS A 113 -10.01 -13.13 2.15
CA HIS A 113 -8.92 -14.10 2.01
C HIS A 113 -7.62 -13.64 2.70
N CYS A 114 -7.30 -12.35 2.66
CA CYS A 114 -6.15 -11.76 3.35
C CYS A 114 -6.28 -11.81 4.89
N TYR A 115 -7.50 -11.64 5.41
CA TYR A 115 -7.79 -11.69 6.85
C TYR A 115 -8.11 -13.11 7.36
N SER A 116 -8.29 -14.08 6.46
CA SER A 116 -8.66 -15.44 6.85
C SER A 116 -7.63 -16.09 7.76
N THR A 117 -8.11 -16.60 8.89
CA THR A 117 -7.34 -17.38 9.87
C THR A 117 -7.78 -18.84 9.95
N ALA A 118 -8.82 -19.21 9.19
CA ALA A 118 -9.37 -20.57 9.16
C ALA A 118 -8.38 -21.54 8.48
N ASN A 119 -8.23 -22.76 9.02
CA ASN A 119 -7.42 -23.85 8.44
C ASN A 119 -5.97 -23.49 8.07
N GLY A 120 -5.31 -22.62 8.84
CA GLY A 120 -3.94 -22.16 8.53
C GLY A 120 -3.88 -20.87 7.68
N GLY A 121 -5.04 -20.36 7.27
CA GLY A 121 -5.20 -19.18 6.43
C GLY A 121 -5.03 -19.48 4.94
N THR A 122 -5.55 -18.59 4.09
CA THR A 122 -5.36 -18.65 2.63
C THR A 122 -3.88 -18.55 2.26
N SER A 123 -3.38 -19.29 1.27
CA SER A 123 -1.99 -19.11 0.81
C SER A 123 -1.79 -17.77 0.10
N PHE A 124 -0.54 -17.34 -0.12
CA PHE A 124 -0.27 -16.11 -0.89
C PHE A 124 -0.59 -16.33 -2.36
N GLU A 125 -0.31 -17.52 -2.87
CA GLU A 125 -0.57 -17.99 -4.23
C GLU A 125 -2.07 -17.91 -4.54
N GLU A 126 -2.92 -18.42 -3.65
CA GLU A 126 -4.39 -18.33 -3.79
C GLU A 126 -4.88 -16.87 -3.83
N ILE A 127 -4.28 -15.98 -3.02
CA ILE A 127 -4.63 -14.55 -3.04
C ILE A 127 -4.21 -13.92 -4.37
N LEU A 128 -3.03 -14.28 -4.88
CA LEU A 128 -2.52 -13.79 -6.17
C LEU A 128 -3.37 -14.29 -7.34
N ASP A 129 -3.80 -15.56 -7.33
CA ASP A 129 -4.72 -16.12 -8.31
C ASP A 129 -6.07 -15.37 -8.31
N LEU A 130 -6.61 -15.04 -7.12
CA LEU A 130 -7.82 -14.24 -7.02
C LEU A 130 -7.64 -12.83 -7.59
N ILE A 131 -6.52 -12.17 -7.29
CA ILE A 131 -6.18 -10.87 -7.87
C ILE A 131 -6.07 -11.01 -9.39
N ASP A 132 -5.48 -12.09 -9.90
CA ASP A 132 -5.32 -12.33 -11.33
C ASP A 132 -6.65 -12.45 -12.06
N VAL A 133 -7.56 -13.28 -11.54
CA VAL A 133 -8.92 -13.44 -12.07
C VAL A 133 -9.65 -12.10 -12.15
N PHE A 134 -9.50 -11.25 -11.13
CA PHE A 134 -10.17 -9.94 -11.11
C PHE A 134 -9.42 -8.84 -11.87
N ALA A 135 -8.11 -8.96 -12.05
CA ALA A 135 -7.31 -8.04 -12.85
C ALA A 135 -7.54 -8.26 -14.36
N MET A 136 -7.80 -9.51 -14.76
CA MET A 136 -8.13 -9.90 -16.14
C MET A 136 -9.56 -9.56 -16.54
N LYS A 137 -10.51 -9.66 -15.61
CA LYS A 137 -11.87 -9.16 -15.85
C LYS A 137 -11.80 -7.64 -15.89
N GLU A 138 -12.21 -7.03 -17.01
CA GLU A 138 -12.37 -5.58 -17.11
C GLU A 138 -13.55 -5.12 -16.23
N VAL A 139 -13.36 -5.18 -14.91
CA VAL A 139 -14.30 -4.67 -13.93
C VAL A 139 -14.27 -3.15 -14.00
N GLU A 140 -15.45 -2.53 -14.06
CA GLU A 140 -15.60 -1.09 -14.11
C GLU A 140 -14.81 -0.41 -12.97
N GLY A 141 -13.92 0.53 -13.32
CA GLY A 141 -13.01 1.20 -12.38
C GLY A 141 -11.71 0.45 -12.06
N GLY A 142 -11.65 -0.86 -12.27
CA GLY A 142 -10.47 -1.70 -12.14
C GLY A 142 -9.84 -1.77 -10.73
N ILE A 143 -9.34 -2.94 -10.35
CA ILE A 143 -8.59 -3.06 -9.08
C ILE A 143 -7.23 -2.40 -9.23
N VAL A 144 -6.87 -1.58 -8.25
CA VAL A 144 -5.53 -0.97 -8.12
C VAL A 144 -4.93 -1.33 -6.76
N SER A 145 -3.61 -1.26 -6.66
CA SER A 145 -2.87 -1.66 -5.46
C SER A 145 -3.31 -0.91 -4.19
N THR A 146 -3.70 0.36 -4.32
CA THR A 146 -4.18 1.18 -3.19
C THR A 146 -5.43 0.63 -2.52
N ASP A 147 -6.27 -0.09 -3.26
CA ASP A 147 -7.48 -0.71 -2.70
C ASP A 147 -7.12 -1.88 -1.78
N LEU A 148 -5.97 -2.51 -1.99
CA LEU A 148 -5.55 -3.74 -1.32
C LEU A 148 -4.46 -3.53 -0.26
N PHE A 149 -3.89 -2.32 -0.15
CA PHE A 149 -2.78 -2.05 0.77
C PHE A 149 -3.06 -2.51 2.20
N GLN A 150 -4.23 -2.18 2.78
CA GLN A 150 -4.52 -2.54 4.17
C GLN A 150 -4.60 -4.06 4.37
N ALA A 151 -5.30 -4.76 3.47
CA ALA A 151 -5.50 -6.20 3.54
C ALA A 151 -4.20 -6.97 3.31
N MET A 152 -3.45 -6.60 2.27
CA MET A 152 -2.15 -7.21 1.96
C MET A 152 -1.13 -6.93 3.06
N ASN A 153 -1.11 -5.72 3.63
CA ASN A 153 -0.24 -5.41 4.77
C ASN A 153 -0.54 -6.30 5.98
N HIS A 154 -1.81 -6.58 6.27
CA HIS A 154 -2.18 -7.54 7.31
C HIS A 154 -1.68 -8.94 6.97
N LYS A 155 -1.82 -9.38 5.71
CA LYS A 155 -1.37 -10.69 5.27
C LYS A 155 0.16 -10.83 5.38
N PHE A 156 0.92 -9.84 4.94
CA PHE A 156 2.38 -9.79 5.08
C PHE A 156 2.80 -9.80 6.56
N ALA A 157 2.16 -8.99 7.41
CA ALA A 157 2.47 -8.92 8.83
C ALA A 157 2.32 -10.28 9.54
N ASN A 158 1.33 -11.08 9.12
CA ASN A 158 1.02 -12.39 9.69
C ASN A 158 1.62 -13.58 8.92
N TYR A 159 2.55 -13.33 7.99
CA TYR A 159 3.22 -14.39 7.25
C TYR A 159 4.00 -15.31 8.19
N LYS A 160 3.74 -16.62 8.11
CA LYS A 160 4.44 -17.64 8.89
C LYS A 160 5.35 -18.43 7.96
N LEU A 161 6.64 -18.47 8.29
CA LEU A 161 7.60 -19.40 7.69
C LEU A 161 7.16 -20.82 7.99
N SER A 162 7.25 -21.71 7.00
CA SER A 162 7.04 -23.14 7.25
C SER A 162 8.15 -23.67 8.16
N ALA A 163 7.85 -24.68 8.99
CA ALA A 163 8.79 -25.19 9.99
C ALA A 163 10.12 -25.71 9.40
N GLY A 164 10.18 -26.02 8.10
CA GLY A 164 11.41 -26.45 7.41
C GLY A 164 12.34 -25.30 6.99
N GLU A 165 11.85 -24.07 6.88
CA GLU A 165 12.65 -22.90 6.42
C GLU A 165 13.28 -22.14 7.60
N ALA A 166 12.68 -22.26 8.79
CA ALA A 166 13.13 -21.57 10.01
C ALA A 166 14.51 -22.03 10.51
N GLU A 167 14.91 -23.26 10.22
CA GLU A 167 16.20 -23.84 10.68
C GLU A 167 17.42 -23.29 9.91
N SER A 168 17.22 -22.60 8.79
CA SER A 168 18.31 -22.07 7.94
C SER A 168 18.66 -20.60 8.19
N LEU A 169 17.83 -19.85 8.93
CA LEU A 169 17.85 -18.39 8.96
C LEU A 169 18.42 -17.76 10.25
N ASP A 170 18.97 -18.57 11.15
CA ASP A 170 19.48 -18.08 12.44
C ASP A 170 20.92 -17.55 12.31
N SER A 171 21.10 -16.42 11.61
CA SER A 171 22.26 -15.56 11.87
C SER A 171 21.99 -14.06 11.60
N LYS A 172 22.19 -13.28 12.67
CA LYS A 172 22.32 -11.80 12.77
C LYS A 172 21.00 -10.99 12.82
N VAL A 173 20.64 -10.73 14.07
CA VAL A 173 19.49 -9.95 14.56
C VAL A 173 19.66 -8.44 14.33
N VAL A 174 18.66 -7.80 13.71
CA VAL A 174 18.31 -6.39 13.93
C VAL A 174 16.96 -6.38 14.64
N LYS A 175 16.92 -5.88 15.89
CA LYS A 175 15.67 -5.81 16.68
C LYS A 175 14.76 -4.70 16.14
N PRO A 176 13.50 -4.99 15.76
CA PRO A 176 12.51 -3.97 15.45
C PRO A 176 12.11 -3.19 16.72
N LYS A 177 11.70 -1.93 16.56
CA LYS A 177 11.08 -1.16 17.64
C LYS A 177 9.67 -1.71 17.89
N ASP A 178 9.41 -2.09 19.14
CA ASP A 178 8.15 -2.63 19.63
C ASP A 178 6.94 -1.79 19.24
N ARG A 179 6.05 -2.41 18.44
CA ARG A 179 4.61 -2.19 18.43
C ARG A 179 3.91 -3.53 18.19
N GLY A 180 3.75 -4.32 19.25
CA GLY A 180 2.61 -5.21 19.48
C GLY A 180 2.25 -6.30 18.45
N GLY A 181 3.12 -6.64 17.51
CA GLY A 181 2.92 -7.77 16.59
C GLY A 181 4.27 -8.24 16.06
N VAL A 182 4.49 -9.55 16.06
CA VAL A 182 5.71 -10.16 15.49
C VAL A 182 5.66 -9.97 13.97
N LEU A 183 6.30 -8.91 13.45
CA LEU A 183 6.47 -8.71 12.01
C LEU A 183 7.47 -9.76 11.50
N SER A 184 6.98 -10.95 11.18
CA SER A 184 7.80 -12.09 10.73
C SER A 184 8.67 -11.75 9.51
N LEU A 185 8.11 -11.00 8.55
CA LEU A 185 8.82 -10.47 7.37
C LEU A 185 9.77 -9.30 7.66
N ALA A 186 9.92 -8.83 8.91
CA ALA A 186 10.88 -7.77 9.23
C ALA A 186 12.35 -8.25 9.25
N LYS A 187 12.58 -9.57 9.27
CA LYS A 187 13.91 -10.14 9.13
C LYS A 187 14.35 -10.02 7.67
N ALA A 188 15.49 -9.38 7.42
CA ALA A 188 16.00 -9.11 6.08
C ALA A 188 16.11 -10.36 5.18
N ALA A 189 16.57 -11.48 5.73
CA ALA A 189 16.73 -12.71 4.96
C ALA A 189 15.37 -13.34 4.62
N THR A 190 14.45 -13.42 5.61
CA THR A 190 13.07 -13.86 5.38
C THR A 190 12.34 -13.00 4.35
N LEU A 191 12.55 -11.67 4.37
CA LEU A 191 11.96 -10.76 3.38
C LEU A 191 12.50 -11.03 1.97
N TYR A 192 13.82 -11.23 1.85
CA TYR A 192 14.47 -11.50 0.58
C TYR A 192 13.95 -12.81 -0.03
N ASP A 193 13.99 -13.90 0.74
CA ASP A 193 13.57 -15.23 0.27
C ASP A 193 12.08 -15.23 -0.10
N PHE A 194 11.23 -14.61 0.74
CA PHE A 194 9.81 -14.45 0.46
C PHE A 194 9.57 -13.67 -0.85
N ALA A 195 10.26 -12.55 -1.05
CA ALA A 195 10.10 -11.72 -2.24
C ALA A 195 10.54 -12.45 -3.50
N VAL A 196 11.65 -13.22 -3.45
CA VAL A 196 12.10 -14.04 -4.58
C VAL A 196 11.04 -15.11 -4.90
N HIS A 197 10.64 -15.91 -3.91
CA HIS A 197 9.71 -17.02 -4.13
C HIS A 197 8.35 -16.55 -4.63
N SER A 198 7.79 -15.51 -4.00
CA SER A 198 6.49 -14.97 -4.41
C SER A 198 6.55 -14.36 -5.81
N MET A 199 7.69 -13.76 -6.19
CA MET A 199 7.86 -13.21 -7.53
C MET A 199 8.04 -14.30 -8.59
N GLU A 200 8.71 -15.41 -8.29
CA GLU A 200 8.80 -16.58 -9.20
C GLU A 200 7.41 -17.13 -9.56
N TYR A 201 6.49 -17.10 -8.60
CA TYR A 201 5.09 -17.45 -8.84
C TYR A 201 4.36 -16.35 -9.61
N ALA A 202 4.43 -15.09 -9.14
CA ALA A 202 3.70 -13.97 -9.73
C ALA A 202 4.07 -13.69 -11.19
N GLN A 203 5.30 -13.98 -11.62
CA GLN A 203 5.74 -13.85 -13.01
C GLN A 203 4.90 -14.65 -14.01
N ARG A 204 4.19 -15.69 -13.56
CA ARG A 204 3.31 -16.52 -14.40
C ARG A 204 1.92 -15.89 -14.58
N LEU A 205 1.60 -14.88 -13.79
CA LEU A 205 0.32 -14.20 -13.75
C LEU A 205 0.32 -12.96 -14.67
N HIS A 206 -0.84 -12.34 -14.84
CA HIS A 206 -1.00 -11.16 -15.67
C HIS A 206 -0.10 -10.00 -15.18
N PRO A 207 0.51 -9.18 -16.07
CA PRO A 207 1.41 -8.08 -15.66
C PRO A 207 0.77 -7.09 -14.69
N ARG A 208 -0.54 -6.87 -14.79
CA ARG A 208 -1.29 -6.04 -13.84
C ARG A 208 -1.28 -6.61 -12.42
N THR A 209 -1.40 -7.92 -12.28
CA THR A 209 -1.35 -8.64 -10.99
C THR A 209 0.03 -8.52 -10.38
N GLN A 210 1.07 -8.68 -11.21
CA GLN A 210 2.47 -8.46 -10.81
C GLN A 210 2.68 -7.05 -10.27
N ALA A 211 2.25 -6.03 -11.00
CA ALA A 211 2.36 -4.63 -10.58
C ALA A 211 1.60 -4.35 -9.27
N ILE A 212 0.39 -4.90 -9.10
CA ILE A 212 -0.38 -4.79 -7.86
C ILE A 212 0.37 -5.42 -6.69
N PHE A 213 0.88 -6.65 -6.86
CA PHE A 213 1.63 -7.35 -5.84
C PHE A 213 2.89 -6.58 -5.41
N ILE A 214 3.69 -6.13 -6.38
CA ILE A 214 4.91 -5.37 -6.12
C ILE A 214 4.60 -4.07 -5.36
N ASP A 215 3.57 -3.33 -5.77
CA ASP A 215 3.15 -2.12 -5.08
C ASP A 215 2.72 -2.40 -3.63
N CYS A 216 1.94 -3.45 -3.40
CA CYS A 216 1.52 -3.86 -2.06
C CYS A 216 2.72 -4.25 -1.18
N LEU A 217 3.67 -5.02 -1.74
CA LEU A 217 4.88 -5.42 -1.03
C LEU A 217 5.77 -4.21 -0.69
N LEU A 218 6.00 -3.30 -1.64
CA LEU A 218 6.75 -2.07 -1.41
C LEU A 218 6.04 -1.16 -0.40
N ASN A 219 4.70 -1.08 -0.44
CA ASN A 219 3.93 -0.32 0.54
C ASN A 219 4.11 -0.88 1.96
N TYR A 220 4.03 -2.20 2.13
CA TYR A 220 4.25 -2.88 3.40
C TYR A 220 5.65 -2.54 3.94
N VAL A 221 6.68 -2.76 3.14
CA VAL A 221 8.07 -2.53 3.54
C VAL A 221 8.33 -1.06 3.85
N ALA A 222 7.77 -0.12 3.06
CA ALA A 222 7.90 1.31 3.30
C ALA A 222 7.14 1.80 4.57
N THR A 223 6.08 1.10 4.94
CA THR A 223 5.24 1.44 6.11
C THR A 223 5.85 0.92 7.40
N TYR A 224 6.29 -0.34 7.41
CA TYR A 224 6.67 -1.06 8.62
C TYR A 224 8.19 -1.23 8.79
N LEU A 225 8.96 -1.16 7.71
CA LEU A 225 10.42 -1.30 7.74
C LEU A 225 11.10 0.05 7.43
N ASN A 226 12.38 0.00 7.06
CA ASN A 226 13.19 1.16 6.72
C ASN A 226 13.56 1.15 5.22
N HIS A 227 14.25 2.21 4.77
CA HIS A 227 14.67 2.32 3.38
C HIS A 227 15.60 1.17 2.95
N THR A 228 16.50 0.70 3.81
CA THR A 228 17.34 -0.47 3.52
C THR A 228 16.51 -1.73 3.25
N GLY A 229 15.40 -1.93 3.97
CA GLY A 229 14.44 -3.01 3.68
C GLY A 229 13.80 -2.88 2.29
N VAL A 230 13.49 -1.64 1.86
CA VAL A 230 13.01 -1.37 0.49
C VAL A 230 14.09 -1.74 -0.53
N VAL A 231 15.33 -1.34 -0.32
CA VAL A 231 16.44 -1.68 -1.23
C VAL A 231 16.69 -3.20 -1.29
N GLN A 232 16.59 -3.90 -0.17
CA GLN A 232 16.67 -5.37 -0.14
C GLN A 232 15.53 -6.02 -0.92
N THR A 233 14.30 -5.49 -0.78
CA THR A 233 13.13 -5.97 -1.53
C THR A 233 13.32 -5.74 -3.03
N LEU A 234 13.78 -4.56 -3.44
CA LEU A 234 14.08 -4.25 -4.83
C LEU A 234 15.19 -5.16 -5.39
N SER A 235 16.21 -5.45 -4.59
CA SER A 235 17.27 -6.41 -4.95
C SER A 235 16.72 -7.82 -5.16
N ALA A 236 15.81 -8.28 -4.30
CA ALA A 236 15.15 -9.57 -4.42
C ALA A 236 14.27 -9.65 -5.68
N LEU A 237 13.46 -8.61 -5.92
CA LEU A 237 12.63 -8.49 -7.11
C LEU A 237 13.48 -8.48 -8.39
N HIS A 238 14.56 -7.71 -8.41
CA HIS A 238 15.50 -7.65 -9.54
C HIS A 238 16.18 -8.99 -9.79
N TYR A 239 16.58 -9.70 -8.73
CA TYR A 239 17.15 -11.04 -8.83
C TYR A 239 16.16 -12.04 -9.43
N ALA A 240 14.90 -12.02 -8.95
CA ALA A 240 13.86 -12.92 -9.44
C ALA A 240 13.47 -12.62 -10.90
N ASN A 241 13.36 -11.34 -11.27
CA ASN A 241 13.20 -10.91 -12.66
C ASN A 241 13.71 -9.49 -12.88
N THR A 242 14.74 -9.36 -13.70
CA THR A 242 15.37 -8.07 -14.01
C THR A 242 14.45 -7.10 -14.75
N SER A 243 13.40 -7.56 -15.45
CA SER A 243 12.46 -6.69 -16.17
C SER A 243 11.52 -5.93 -15.24
N VAL A 244 11.18 -6.51 -14.08
CA VAL A 244 10.24 -5.96 -13.09
C VAL A 244 10.58 -4.51 -12.71
N VAL A 245 11.87 -4.24 -12.59
CA VAL A 245 12.38 -2.93 -12.18
C VAL A 245 12.07 -1.83 -13.22
N LYS A 246 12.01 -2.20 -14.50
CA LYS A 246 11.65 -1.29 -15.60
C LYS A 246 10.16 -0.99 -15.64
N GLU A 247 9.35 -1.84 -15.03
CA GLU A 247 7.89 -1.74 -14.98
C GLU A 247 7.39 -0.99 -13.75
N LEU A 248 8.28 -0.59 -12.84
CA LEU A 248 7.92 0.20 -11.66
C LEU A 248 7.34 1.55 -12.06
N GLY A 249 6.13 1.82 -11.58
CA GLY A 249 5.39 3.05 -11.88
C GLY A 249 5.40 4.06 -10.74
N THR A 250 4.57 5.09 -10.89
CA THR A 250 4.40 6.18 -9.91
C THR A 250 4.05 5.68 -8.51
N SER A 251 3.20 4.65 -8.40
CA SER A 251 2.78 4.05 -7.13
C SER A 251 3.95 3.38 -6.40
N SER A 252 4.77 2.61 -7.13
CA SER A 252 5.97 1.97 -6.60
C SER A 252 6.97 3.02 -6.10
N PHE A 253 7.26 4.04 -6.91
CA PHE A 253 8.14 5.14 -6.51
C PHE A 253 7.59 5.96 -5.35
N ASN A 254 6.27 6.10 -5.21
CA ASN A 254 5.69 6.74 -4.03
C ASN A 254 6.03 5.98 -2.75
N SER A 255 5.92 4.65 -2.75
CA SER A 255 6.29 3.82 -1.59
C SER A 255 7.80 3.89 -1.31
N ILE A 256 8.64 3.81 -2.35
CA ILE A 256 10.10 3.90 -2.23
C ILE A 256 10.51 5.24 -1.60
N LEU A 257 10.03 6.37 -2.16
CA LEU A 257 10.40 7.71 -1.71
C LEU A 257 9.75 8.06 -0.36
N TYR A 258 8.57 7.54 -0.06
CA TYR A 258 7.98 7.66 1.27
C TYR A 258 8.88 7.04 2.35
N SER A 259 9.41 5.83 2.11
CA SER A 259 10.37 5.18 3.01
C SER A 259 11.66 5.99 3.13
N LEU A 260 12.18 6.46 1.99
CA LEU A 260 13.37 7.30 1.91
C LEU A 260 13.25 8.58 2.75
N SER A 261 12.08 9.23 2.78
CA SER A 261 11.85 10.48 3.53
C SER A 261 12.13 10.36 5.04
N LYS A 262 12.06 9.14 5.57
CA LYS A 262 12.32 8.82 6.98
C LYS A 262 13.76 8.38 7.22
N SER A 263 14.54 8.20 6.16
CA SER A 263 15.92 7.71 6.19
C SER A 263 16.94 8.86 6.23
N SER A 264 18.22 8.51 6.10
CA SER A 264 19.31 9.44 5.86
C SER A 264 20.02 9.15 4.54
N SER A 265 19.34 8.58 3.54
CA SER A 265 19.97 8.09 2.30
C SER A 265 19.95 9.13 1.18
N LYS A 266 20.71 10.23 1.35
CA LYS A 266 20.68 11.38 0.44
C LYS A 266 21.22 11.05 -0.96
N ARG A 267 22.23 10.18 -1.05
CA ARG A 267 22.78 9.73 -2.35
C ARG A 267 21.78 8.83 -3.07
N CYS A 268 21.12 7.93 -2.34
CA CYS A 268 20.02 7.14 -2.89
C CYS A 268 18.90 8.06 -3.44
N ALA A 269 18.58 9.15 -2.76
CA ALA A 269 17.59 10.14 -3.22
C ALA A 269 17.97 10.75 -4.59
N LEU A 270 19.23 11.16 -4.75
CA LEU A 270 19.75 11.65 -6.02
C LEU A 270 19.66 10.57 -7.11
N HIS A 271 20.05 9.33 -6.78
CA HIS A 271 20.02 8.22 -7.72
C HIS A 271 18.60 7.93 -8.25
N TYR A 272 17.60 7.87 -7.36
CA TYR A 272 16.22 7.72 -7.78
C TYR A 272 15.73 8.87 -8.65
N LEU A 273 16.08 10.12 -8.31
CA LEU A 273 15.72 11.28 -9.14
C LEU A 273 16.26 11.14 -10.56
N LYS A 274 17.55 10.79 -10.69
CA LYS A 274 18.19 10.57 -11.99
C LYS A 274 17.53 9.46 -12.76
N TYR A 275 17.31 8.31 -12.12
CA TYR A 275 16.69 7.16 -12.77
C TYR A 275 15.27 7.47 -13.24
N MET A 276 14.43 8.06 -12.38
CA MET A 276 13.07 8.46 -12.77
C MET A 276 13.09 9.38 -13.99
N LYS A 277 13.98 10.37 -14.00
CA LYS A 277 14.14 11.28 -15.15
C LYS A 277 14.65 10.56 -16.40
N SER A 278 15.59 9.61 -16.28
CA SER A 278 16.13 8.87 -17.43
C SER A 278 15.12 7.92 -18.06
N VAL A 279 14.14 7.43 -17.30
CA VAL A 279 13.04 6.59 -17.81
C VAL A 279 11.74 7.38 -18.09
N GLY A 280 11.79 8.72 -18.06
CA GLY A 280 10.66 9.58 -18.40
C GLY A 280 9.58 9.70 -17.32
N ILE A 281 9.82 9.24 -16.10
CA ILE A 281 8.94 9.45 -14.95
C ILE A 281 9.19 10.85 -14.40
N LYS A 282 8.21 11.75 -14.59
CA LYS A 282 8.25 13.09 -14.00
C LYS A 282 7.90 13.02 -12.50
N PRO A 283 8.82 13.38 -11.57
CA PRO A 283 8.54 13.29 -10.14
C PRO A 283 7.46 14.29 -9.71
N SER A 284 6.55 13.85 -8.84
CA SER A 284 5.47 14.71 -8.32
C SER A 284 5.95 15.67 -7.22
N SER A 285 5.16 16.71 -6.91
CA SER A 285 5.39 17.58 -5.75
C SER A 285 5.59 16.82 -4.44
N GLN A 286 4.88 15.70 -4.27
CA GLN A 286 5.01 14.84 -3.09
C GLN A 286 6.34 14.09 -3.07
N MET A 287 6.81 13.61 -4.21
CA MET A 287 8.10 12.93 -4.35
C MET A 287 9.27 13.87 -4.01
N TYR A 288 9.22 15.11 -4.51
CA TYR A 288 10.19 16.15 -4.14
C TYR A 288 10.16 16.48 -2.65
N SER A 289 8.97 16.60 -2.05
CA SER A 289 8.83 16.78 -0.59
C SER A 289 9.53 15.68 0.20
N TRP A 290 9.40 14.42 -0.22
CA TRP A 290 10.05 13.29 0.43
C TRP A 290 11.59 13.30 0.28
N MET A 291 12.11 13.62 -0.91
CA MET A 291 13.55 13.76 -1.13
C MET A 291 14.14 14.90 -0.27
N ILE A 292 13.45 16.02 -0.18
CA ILE A 292 13.84 17.15 0.69
C ILE A 292 13.83 16.74 2.16
N LYS A 293 12.82 16.01 2.62
CA LYS A 293 12.79 15.49 4.01
C LYS A 293 13.96 14.55 4.31
N CYS A 294 14.37 13.72 3.35
CA CYS A 294 15.58 12.91 3.47
C CYS A 294 16.86 13.78 3.53
N ALA A 295 16.90 14.86 2.75
CA ALA A 295 18.02 15.79 2.67
C ALA A 295 18.24 16.62 3.96
N MET A 296 17.21 16.73 4.82
CA MET A 296 17.25 17.50 6.08
C MET A 296 18.15 16.92 7.19
N ARG A 297 18.79 15.76 6.99
CA ARG A 297 19.68 15.14 7.99
C ARG A 297 21.07 15.80 7.98
N GLU A 298 21.65 16.13 9.13
CA GLU A 298 22.97 16.77 9.27
C GLU A 298 23.06 18.13 8.52
N HIS A 299 24.09 18.32 7.68
CA HIS A 299 24.24 19.51 6.83
C HIS A 299 23.23 19.43 5.68
N TYR A 300 22.21 20.29 5.74
CA TYR A 300 21.02 20.17 4.90
C TYR A 300 20.91 21.21 3.78
N GLU A 301 21.56 22.37 3.92
CA GLU A 301 21.24 23.53 3.06
C GLU A 301 21.44 23.25 1.57
N GLN A 302 22.63 22.83 1.17
CA GLN A 302 22.91 22.55 -0.24
C GLN A 302 22.10 21.36 -0.78
N PRO A 303 21.98 20.21 -0.08
CA PRO A 303 21.10 19.12 -0.52
C PRO A 303 19.64 19.55 -0.73
N VAL A 304 19.11 20.37 0.18
CA VAL A 304 17.72 20.87 0.10
C VAL A 304 17.55 21.82 -1.07
N LEU A 305 18.47 22.77 -1.25
CA LEU A 305 18.44 23.70 -2.39
C LEU A 305 18.57 22.98 -3.72
N PHE A 306 19.38 21.93 -3.79
CA PHE A 306 19.51 21.08 -4.98
C PHE A 306 18.17 20.44 -5.38
N PHE A 307 17.46 19.81 -4.43
CA PHE A 307 16.15 19.22 -4.73
C PHE A 307 15.07 20.27 -5.02
N LEU A 308 15.12 21.45 -4.39
CA LEU A 308 14.24 22.56 -4.70
C LEU A 308 14.46 23.08 -6.12
N TRP A 309 15.71 23.22 -6.54
CA TRP A 309 16.05 23.64 -7.90
C TRP A 309 15.48 22.68 -8.94
N HIS A 310 15.69 21.38 -8.76
CA HIS A 310 15.07 20.39 -9.63
C HIS A 310 13.55 20.40 -9.57
N TYR A 311 12.94 20.68 -8.41
CA TYR A 311 11.49 20.87 -8.33
C TYR A 311 11.02 22.00 -9.24
N PHE A 312 11.67 23.17 -9.20
CA PHE A 312 11.26 24.32 -10.01
C PHE A 312 11.55 24.16 -11.51
N GLN A 313 12.50 23.30 -11.88
CA GLN A 313 12.66 22.88 -13.27
C GLN A 313 11.48 22.05 -13.78
N ASP A 314 10.97 21.16 -12.93
CA ASP A 314 9.89 20.24 -13.31
C ASP A 314 8.51 20.89 -13.10
N HIS A 315 8.38 21.82 -12.16
CA HIS A 315 7.14 22.45 -11.72
C HIS A 315 7.32 23.97 -11.64
N ALA A 316 6.61 24.73 -12.48
CA ALA A 316 6.77 26.18 -12.55
C ALA A 316 6.39 26.91 -11.25
N THR A 317 5.50 26.34 -10.43
CA THR A 317 5.00 26.97 -9.20
C THR A 317 4.93 26.00 -8.04
N LEU A 318 5.03 26.51 -6.80
CA LEU A 318 4.83 25.71 -5.59
C LEU A 318 3.39 25.21 -5.53
N GLN A 319 3.20 23.91 -5.45
CA GLN A 319 1.89 23.26 -5.43
C GLN A 319 1.77 22.21 -4.33
N GLY A 320 0.54 22.01 -3.86
CA GLY A 320 0.18 20.94 -2.92
C GLY A 320 1.09 20.86 -1.69
N THR A 321 1.59 19.66 -1.40
CA THR A 321 2.44 19.36 -0.23
C THR A 321 3.82 20.01 -0.28
N MET A 322 4.26 20.50 -1.45
CA MET A 322 5.53 21.21 -1.57
C MET A 322 5.47 22.59 -0.88
N LYS A 323 4.30 23.26 -0.90
CA LYS A 323 4.10 24.53 -0.16
C LYS A 323 4.36 24.34 1.34
N GLN A 324 3.72 23.33 1.93
CA GLN A 324 3.92 22.99 3.34
C GLN A 324 5.39 22.63 3.62
N THR A 325 6.00 21.85 2.73
CA THR A 325 7.40 21.44 2.89
C THR A 325 8.34 22.64 2.93
N VAL A 326 8.18 23.61 2.01
CA VAL A 326 8.98 24.85 2.04
C VAL A 326 8.71 25.66 3.32
N GLN A 327 7.45 25.77 3.75
CA GLN A 327 7.10 26.46 4.99
C GLN A 327 7.76 25.85 6.22
N ASP A 328 7.86 24.53 6.28
CA ASP A 328 8.48 23.78 7.38
C ASP A 328 10.02 23.84 7.38
N LEU A 329 10.65 24.32 6.30
CA LEU A 329 12.10 24.45 6.24
C LEU A 329 12.62 25.52 7.23
N PRO A 330 13.85 25.40 7.76
CA PRO A 330 14.40 26.39 8.69
C PRO A 330 14.53 27.79 8.08
N ASN A 331 14.19 28.83 8.85
CA ASN A 331 14.29 30.24 8.46
C ASN A 331 15.69 30.84 8.66
N ARG A 332 16.75 30.05 8.43
CA ARG A 332 18.15 30.46 8.67
C ARG A 332 19.06 30.04 7.53
N GLY A 333 20.18 30.76 7.40
CA GLY A 333 21.20 30.53 6.39
C GLY A 333 20.66 30.61 4.96
N LEU A 334 21.22 29.82 4.05
CA LEU A 334 20.91 29.90 2.61
C LEU A 334 19.47 29.48 2.30
N VAL A 335 18.96 28.48 3.01
CA VAL A 335 17.56 28.05 2.88
C VAL A 335 16.61 29.14 3.40
N GLY A 336 16.96 29.81 4.49
CA GLY A 336 16.19 30.95 5.00
C GLY A 336 16.12 32.10 4.00
N ASN A 337 17.27 32.47 3.41
CA ASN A 337 17.34 33.52 2.39
C ASN A 337 16.47 33.17 1.17
N PHE A 338 16.53 31.93 0.71
CA PHE A 338 15.68 31.43 -0.38
C PHE A 338 14.18 31.54 -0.07
N LYS A 339 13.76 31.18 1.15
CA LYS A 339 12.35 31.31 1.57
C LYS A 339 11.88 32.76 1.55
N THR A 340 12.70 33.70 2.03
CA THR A 340 12.36 35.12 2.01
C THR A 340 12.20 35.65 0.59
N GLN A 341 13.05 35.19 -0.35
CA GLN A 341 12.93 35.56 -1.77
C GLN A 341 11.66 35.00 -2.41
N LEU A 342 11.36 33.72 -2.17
CA LEU A 342 10.13 33.07 -2.66
C LEU A 342 8.86 33.80 -2.21
N GLY A 343 8.81 34.21 -0.94
CA GLY A 343 7.65 34.91 -0.37
C GLY A 343 7.35 36.27 -1.01
N ASN A 344 8.34 36.87 -1.68
CA ASN A 344 8.19 38.19 -2.29
C ASN A 344 7.71 38.12 -3.74
N ASN A 345 8.13 37.12 -4.52
CA ASN A 345 7.90 37.10 -5.98
C ASN A 345 7.31 35.79 -6.54
N ASN A 346 7.15 34.72 -5.73
CA ASN A 346 6.87 33.35 -6.19
C ASN A 346 7.85 32.76 -7.23
N ASP A 347 8.81 33.54 -7.70
CA ASP A 347 9.88 33.12 -8.61
C ASP A 347 11.10 32.63 -7.82
N ALA A 348 11.59 31.45 -8.17
CA ALA A 348 12.74 30.83 -7.52
C ALA A 348 14.06 31.30 -8.17
N LEU A 349 14.73 32.28 -7.56
CA LEU A 349 15.98 32.87 -8.05
C LEU A 349 17.23 32.22 -7.42
N PHE A 350 17.58 31.02 -7.88
CA PHE A 350 18.72 30.25 -7.34
C PHE A 350 20.08 30.91 -7.59
N ASP A 351 20.27 31.62 -8.71
CA ASP A 351 21.55 32.27 -9.07
C ASP A 351 21.99 33.31 -8.03
N SER A 352 21.04 33.91 -7.31
CA SER A 352 21.30 34.91 -6.27
C SER A 352 21.91 34.31 -4.99
N LEU A 353 21.90 32.98 -4.84
CA LEU A 353 22.41 32.30 -3.66
C LEU A 353 23.94 32.06 -3.73
N GLY A 354 24.56 32.26 -4.89
CA GLY A 354 26.02 32.12 -5.05
C GLY A 354 26.54 30.69 -4.89
N ILE A 355 25.71 29.68 -5.17
CA ILE A 355 26.04 28.25 -5.06
C ILE A 355 25.82 27.60 -6.41
N GLU A 356 26.81 26.86 -6.88
CA GLU A 356 26.64 25.98 -8.03
C GLU A 356 25.88 24.72 -7.58
N LEU A 357 24.62 24.60 -7.98
CA LEU A 357 23.78 23.46 -7.63
C LEU A 357 24.08 22.28 -8.55
N ASN A 358 25.09 21.50 -8.16
CA ASN A 358 25.47 20.24 -8.81
C ASN A 358 25.40 19.07 -7.81
N GLU A 359 25.73 17.87 -8.28
CA GLU A 359 25.59 16.65 -7.47
C GLU A 359 26.47 16.62 -6.21
N ASN A 360 27.58 17.37 -6.22
CA ASN A 360 28.46 17.47 -5.06
C ASN A 360 27.75 18.14 -3.86
N CYS A 361 26.68 18.89 -4.11
CA CYS A 361 25.85 19.48 -3.07
C CYS A 361 25.19 18.44 -2.16
N ILE A 362 24.92 17.23 -2.64
CA ILE A 362 24.18 16.20 -1.88
C ILE A 362 24.90 15.79 -0.59
N THR A 363 26.23 15.90 -0.58
CA THR A 363 27.08 15.46 0.54
C THR A 363 27.90 16.60 1.15
N ALA A 364 27.60 17.84 0.76
CA ALA A 364 28.34 19.00 1.23
C ALA A 364 28.21 19.15 2.75
N LYS A 365 29.36 19.23 3.43
CA LYS A 365 29.47 19.40 4.88
C LYS A 365 29.59 20.88 5.26
N SER A 366 28.67 21.68 4.75
CA SER A 366 28.66 23.13 4.94
C SER A 366 27.32 23.61 5.50
N GLY A 367 27.36 24.69 6.27
CA GLY A 367 26.16 25.31 6.82
C GLY A 367 25.66 24.68 8.13
N PRO A 368 24.49 25.12 8.62
CA PRO A 368 23.93 24.73 9.91
C PRO A 368 23.65 23.23 10.01
N LEU A 369 24.07 22.65 11.13
CA LEU A 369 23.81 21.26 11.50
C LEU A 369 22.39 21.10 12.06
N THR A 370 21.76 19.98 11.74
CA THR A 370 20.56 19.51 12.44
C THR A 370 20.91 18.46 13.50
N HIS A 371 20.00 18.25 14.45
CA HIS A 371 20.14 17.17 15.44
C HIS A 371 20.04 15.76 14.84
N SER A 372 19.53 15.63 13.61
CA SER A 372 19.37 14.33 12.97
C SER A 372 20.66 13.88 12.30
N LYS A 373 21.22 12.75 12.73
CA LYS A 373 22.46 12.21 12.18
C LYS A 373 22.30 11.67 10.76
N TYR A 374 23.29 11.95 9.92
CA TYR A 374 23.46 11.31 8.62
C TYR A 374 24.35 10.07 8.75
N TYR A 375 23.92 8.95 8.15
CA TYR A 375 24.65 7.68 8.23
C TYR A 375 25.23 7.29 6.86
N GLU A 376 26.45 7.76 6.60
CA GLU A 376 27.13 7.60 5.32
C GLU A 376 27.31 6.14 4.88
N THR A 377 27.67 5.25 5.81
CA THR A 377 27.90 3.83 5.50
C THR A 377 26.66 3.13 4.96
N TYR A 378 25.47 3.41 5.54
CA TYR A 378 24.23 2.82 5.05
C TYR A 378 23.81 3.40 3.70
N ASP A 379 23.97 4.72 3.51
CA ASP A 379 23.66 5.37 2.23
C ASP A 379 24.52 4.82 1.08
N LEU A 380 25.83 4.66 1.29
CA LEU A 380 26.74 4.09 0.29
C LEU A 380 26.46 2.62 0.00
N HIS A 381 26.20 1.82 1.04
CA HIS A 381 25.88 0.40 0.87
C HIS A 381 24.58 0.21 0.07
N ASP A 382 23.55 0.99 0.38
CA ASP A 382 22.26 0.91 -0.31
C ASP A 382 22.39 1.45 -1.74
N LEU A 383 23.14 2.53 -1.95
CA LEU A 383 23.42 3.10 -3.28
C LEU A 383 24.07 2.08 -4.22
N ALA A 384 25.10 1.34 -3.77
CA ALA A 384 25.78 0.36 -4.60
C ALA A 384 24.83 -0.71 -5.16
N LYS A 385 23.82 -1.11 -4.37
CA LYS A 385 22.76 -2.02 -4.84
C LYS A 385 21.85 -1.33 -5.85
N LEU A 386 21.44 -0.09 -5.55
CA LEU A 386 20.56 0.68 -6.41
C LEU A 386 21.18 1.02 -7.76
N GLU A 387 22.49 1.23 -7.85
CA GLU A 387 23.20 1.43 -9.12
C GLU A 387 23.14 0.20 -10.02
N THR A 388 23.12 -1.00 -9.42
CA THR A 388 22.96 -2.27 -10.16
C THR A 388 21.51 -2.45 -10.61
N ILE A 389 20.56 -2.16 -9.72
CA ILE A 389 19.12 -2.34 -9.96
C ILE A 389 18.59 -1.31 -10.98
N PHE A 390 19.00 -0.05 -10.82
CA PHE A 390 18.55 1.12 -11.57
C PHE A 390 19.72 1.77 -12.31
N PRO A 391 20.15 1.21 -13.46
CA PRO A 391 21.23 1.81 -14.23
C PRO A 391 20.75 3.16 -14.80
N VAL A 392 21.46 4.23 -14.43
CA VAL A 392 21.29 5.56 -15.03
C VAL A 392 22.27 5.63 -16.21
N THR A 393 21.75 5.88 -17.41
CA THR A 393 22.54 5.99 -18.64
C THR A 393 22.75 7.43 -19.05
#